data_AF-A0A497P6Q5-F1
#
_entry.id   AF-A0A497P6Q5-F1
#
_cell.length_a   1.000
_cell.length_b   1.000
_cell.length_c   1.000
_cell.angle_alpha   90.00
_cell.angle_beta   90.00
_cell.angle_gamma   90.00
#
_symmetry.space_group_name_H-M   'P 1'
#
loop_
_entity.id
_entity.type
_entity.pdbx_description
1 polymer ?
#
loop_
_entity_poly.entity_id
_entity_poly.type
_entity_poly.pdbx_seq_one_letter_code
_entity_poly.pdbx_strand_id
1 'polypeptide(L)'
;MNTRQLALLSVLTALCISIQLTPRPPNIEFTSIISFVVGVIFGCSAGAFLGGMTMFINGFLSPWGFAGLNMPFQIIGMAAIGIIGGLYGKSMRGNHYSSRLISAEAAVLGAFLTLIYDIVTNAGFALLFKLDLIFVLIIGIWFSIIHVFTNSVLFGLSFLPLSKIIKQLYGG
;
A
#
# COMPACT_ATOMS: atom_id res chain seq x y z
N MET A 1 6.74 4.66 19.98
CA MET A 1 7.29 3.64 19.05
C MET A 1 8.49 3.02 19.74
N ASN A 2 8.50 1.70 19.95
CA ASN A 2 9.61 1.01 20.64
C ASN A 2 10.74 0.65 19.65
N THR A 3 11.96 0.40 20.11
CA THR A 3 13.12 0.05 19.27
C THR A 3 12.87 -1.19 18.40
N ARG A 4 12.24 -2.23 18.95
CA ARG A 4 11.83 -3.44 18.20
C ARG A 4 10.84 -3.11 17.08
N GLN A 5 9.90 -2.21 17.35
CA GLN A 5 8.90 -1.76 16.36
C GLN A 5 9.59 -0.99 15.23
N LEU A 6 10.50 -0.08 15.57
CA LEU A 6 11.27 0.67 14.59
C LEU A 6 12.14 -0.26 13.73
N ALA A 7 12.84 -1.22 14.34
CA ALA A 7 13.65 -2.20 13.62
C ALA A 7 12.81 -3.01 12.63
N LEU A 8 11.64 -3.49 13.04
CA LEU A 8 10.71 -4.21 12.17
C LEU A 8 10.22 -3.33 11.02
N LEU A 9 9.83 -2.07 11.29
CA LEU A 9 9.43 -1.13 10.25
C LEU A 9 10.55 -0.88 9.24
N SER A 10 11.80 -0.75 9.69
CA SER A 10 12.96 -0.60 8.82
C SER A 10 13.16 -1.82 7.91
N VAL A 11 13.08 -3.03 8.46
CA VAL A 11 13.19 -4.29 7.69
C VAL A 11 12.05 -4.41 6.68
N LEU A 12 10.82 -4.11 7.08
CA LEU A 12 9.66 -4.15 6.18
C LEU A 12 9.75 -3.08 5.09
N THR A 13 10.25 -1.89 5.41
CA THR A 13 10.48 -0.83 4.42
C THR A 13 11.53 -1.27 3.40
N ALA A 14 12.66 -1.83 3.86
CA ALA A 14 13.69 -2.39 2.99
C ALA A 14 13.16 -3.53 2.12
N LEU A 15 12.33 -4.42 2.68
CA LEU A 15 11.66 -5.48 1.93
C LEU A 15 10.77 -4.92 0.82
N CYS A 16 9.92 -3.91 1.13
CA CYS A 16 9.05 -3.30 0.13
C CYS A 16 9.84 -2.63 -1.00
N ILE A 17 10.96 -1.98 -0.67
CA ILE A 17 11.85 -1.38 -1.68
C ILE A 17 12.46 -2.49 -2.54
N SER A 18 13.05 -3.52 -1.94
CA SER A 18 13.67 -4.63 -2.67
C SER A 18 12.68 -5.33 -3.61
N ILE A 19 11.45 -5.59 -3.17
CA ILE A 19 10.41 -6.20 -4.01
C ILE A 19 10.08 -5.32 -5.22
N GLN A 20 10.05 -3.99 -5.05
CA GLN A 20 9.80 -3.07 -6.16
C GLN A 20 10.96 -3.03 -7.18
N LEU A 21 12.19 -3.33 -6.74
CA LEU A 21 13.37 -3.42 -7.60
C LEU A 21 13.48 -4.74 -8.35
N THR A 22 12.93 -5.84 -7.80
CA THR A 22 12.98 -7.16 -8.45
C THR A 22 12.04 -7.26 -9.66
N PRO A 23 12.36 -8.09 -10.67
CA PRO A 23 11.45 -8.38 -11.77
C PRO A 23 10.14 -8.95 -11.20
N ARG A 24 9.06 -8.17 -11.30
CA ARG A 24 7.75 -8.53 -10.77
C ARG A 24 6.73 -8.64 -11.92
N PRO A 25 5.70 -9.48 -11.77
CA PRO A 25 4.58 -9.47 -12.70
C PRO A 25 4.01 -8.05 -12.80
N PRO A 26 3.55 -7.63 -13.99
CA PRO A 26 3.03 -6.28 -14.18
C PRO A 26 1.93 -5.98 -13.16
N ASN A 27 2.02 -4.81 -12.51
CA ASN A 27 1.00 -4.24 -11.64
C ASN A 27 0.62 -5.06 -10.39
N ILE A 28 1.52 -5.88 -9.83
CA ILE A 28 1.36 -6.42 -8.48
C ILE A 28 2.13 -5.54 -7.50
N GLU A 29 1.43 -4.92 -6.54
CA GLU A 29 2.03 -4.03 -5.54
C GLU A 29 1.89 -4.58 -4.13
N PHE A 30 3.02 -5.05 -3.57
CA PHE A 30 3.05 -5.57 -2.20
C PHE A 30 3.14 -4.47 -1.13
N THR A 31 3.56 -3.26 -1.50
CA THR A 31 3.71 -2.14 -0.56
C THR A 31 2.38 -1.76 0.09
N SER A 32 1.29 -1.74 -0.69
CA SER A 32 -0.04 -1.37 -0.22
C SER A 32 -0.55 -2.30 0.88
N ILE A 33 -0.47 -3.61 0.68
CA ILE A 33 -0.91 -4.59 1.69
C ILE A 33 -0.01 -4.59 2.92
N ILE A 34 1.31 -4.43 2.77
CA ILE A 34 2.23 -4.38 3.91
C ILE A 34 1.98 -3.12 4.75
N SER A 35 1.84 -1.95 4.10
CA SER A 35 1.49 -0.70 4.79
C SER A 35 0.14 -0.79 5.49
N PHE A 36 -0.86 -1.38 4.84
CA PHE A 36 -2.17 -1.61 5.43
C PHE A 36 -2.09 -2.52 6.67
N VAL A 37 -1.43 -3.68 6.58
CA VAL A 37 -1.28 -4.63 7.70
C VAL A 37 -0.48 -4.02 8.85
N VAL A 38 0.58 -3.28 8.56
CA VAL A 38 1.34 -2.54 9.57
C VAL A 38 0.46 -1.49 10.24
N GLY A 39 -0.38 -0.79 9.49
CA GLY A 39 -1.43 0.07 10.02
C GLY A 39 -2.35 -0.68 10.97
N VAL A 40 -2.90 -1.82 10.55
CA VAL A 40 -3.81 -2.65 11.36
C VAL A 40 -3.19 -3.07 12.69
N ILE A 41 -1.92 -3.48 12.69
CA ILE A 41 -1.25 -4.03 13.88
C ILE A 41 -0.72 -2.92 14.79
N PHE A 42 -0.06 -1.92 14.23
CA PHE A 42 0.73 -0.93 14.96
C PHE A 42 0.09 0.47 15.00
N GLY A 43 -1.02 0.67 14.29
CA GLY A 43 -1.79 1.91 14.24
C GLY A 43 -1.50 2.79 13.01
N CYS A 44 -2.34 3.82 12.84
CA CYS A 44 -2.34 4.70 11.66
C CYS A 44 -0.97 5.34 11.39
N SER A 45 -0.28 5.82 12.44
CA SER A 45 1.02 6.49 12.28
C SER A 45 2.11 5.57 11.73
N ALA A 46 2.16 4.32 12.20
CA ALA A 46 3.15 3.35 11.75
C ALA A 46 2.90 2.92 10.29
N GLY A 47 1.64 2.67 9.92
CA GLY A 47 1.26 2.35 8.55
C GLY A 47 1.57 3.50 7.59
N ALA A 48 1.20 4.73 7.97
CA ALA A 48 1.47 5.93 7.20
C ALA A 48 2.97 6.15 6.97
N PHE A 49 3.76 6.01 8.04
CA PHE A 49 5.20 6.20 7.99
C PHE A 49 5.87 5.17 7.07
N LEU A 50 5.53 3.89 7.20
CA LEU A 50 6.09 2.85 6.32
C LEU A 50 5.74 3.11 4.86
N GLY A 51 4.46 3.36 4.57
CA GLY A 51 4.00 3.61 3.21
C GLY A 51 4.63 4.84 2.57
N GLY A 52 4.64 5.95 3.30
CA GLY A 52 5.25 7.20 2.87
C GLY A 52 6.76 7.09 2.69
N MET A 53 7.47 6.43 3.61
CA MET A 53 8.93 6.23 3.50
C MET A 53 9.30 5.32 2.33
N THR A 54 8.54 4.25 2.09
CA THR A 54 8.77 3.40 0.92
C THR A 54 8.63 4.20 -0.38
N MET A 55 7.59 5.03 -0.51
CA MET A 55 7.39 5.84 -1.72
C MET A 55 8.40 6.98 -1.85
N PHE A 56 8.79 7.59 -0.74
CA PHE A 56 9.86 8.58 -0.73
C PHE A 56 11.16 7.98 -1.26
N ILE A 57 11.60 6.84 -0.71
CA ILE A 57 12.85 6.20 -1.13
C ILE A 57 12.75 5.71 -2.58
N ASN A 58 11.65 5.07 -2.96
CA ASN A 58 11.45 4.62 -4.34
C ASN A 58 11.46 5.80 -5.31
N GLY A 59 10.87 6.95 -4.96
CA GLY A 59 10.85 8.12 -5.81
C GLY A 59 12.24 8.67 -6.19
N PHE A 60 13.25 8.47 -5.33
CA PHE A 60 14.64 8.84 -5.60
C PHE A 60 15.49 7.71 -6.20
N LEU A 61 15.24 6.46 -5.77
CA LEU A 61 16.10 5.32 -6.07
C LEU A 61 15.50 4.33 -7.08
N SER A 62 14.39 4.70 -7.75
CA SER A 62 13.77 3.81 -8.72
C SER A 62 14.69 3.55 -9.92
N PRO A 63 14.80 2.30 -10.41
CA PRO A 63 15.49 1.97 -11.66
C PRO A 63 14.87 2.67 -12.88
N TRP A 64 13.60 3.04 -12.75
CA TRP A 64 12.78 3.70 -13.78
C TRP A 64 12.96 5.23 -13.80
N GLY A 65 13.88 5.76 -12.98
CA GLY A 65 14.21 7.18 -12.92
C GLY A 65 13.55 7.90 -11.74
N PHE A 66 13.82 9.20 -11.68
CA PHE A 66 13.32 10.08 -10.62
C PHE A 66 11.82 10.33 -10.79
N ALA A 67 11.02 10.04 -9.75
CA ALA A 67 9.56 10.21 -9.79
C ALA A 67 9.11 11.68 -9.89
N GLY A 68 10.02 12.64 -9.65
CA GLY A 68 9.74 14.06 -9.83
C GLY A 68 8.60 14.58 -8.96
N LEU A 69 7.77 15.46 -9.52
CA LEU A 69 6.61 16.04 -8.83
C LEU A 69 5.48 15.03 -8.60
N ASN A 70 5.56 13.81 -9.12
CA ASN A 70 4.59 12.77 -8.82
C ASN A 70 4.85 12.10 -7.46
N MET A 71 6.07 12.23 -6.93
CA MET A 71 6.47 11.60 -5.66
C MET A 71 5.59 11.99 -4.46
N PRO A 72 5.22 13.27 -4.23
CA PRO A 72 4.32 13.65 -3.13
C PRO A 72 2.96 12.95 -3.22
N PHE A 73 2.42 12.76 -4.43
CA PHE A 73 1.15 12.07 -4.64
C PHE A 73 1.26 10.58 -4.28
N GLN A 74 2.36 9.92 -4.63
CA GLN A 74 2.65 8.53 -4.24
C GLN A 74 2.79 8.42 -2.72
N ILE A 75 3.52 9.34 -2.08
CA ILE A 75 3.69 9.38 -0.62
C ILE A 75 2.34 9.53 0.08
N ILE A 76 1.51 10.49 -0.36
CA ILE A 76 0.19 10.75 0.23
C ILE A 76 -0.74 9.54 0.02
N GLY A 77 -0.78 8.99 -1.20
CA GLY A 77 -1.61 7.83 -1.52
C GLY A 77 -1.24 6.63 -0.66
N MET A 78 0.04 6.29 -0.57
CA MET A 78 0.49 5.12 0.20
C MET A 78 0.38 5.35 1.70
N ALA A 79 0.61 6.58 2.18
CA ALA A 79 0.37 6.93 3.58
C ALA A 79 -1.11 6.78 3.95
N ALA A 80 -2.03 7.19 3.06
CA ALA A 80 -3.47 7.04 3.27
C ALA A 80 -3.88 5.57 3.41
N ILE A 81 -3.33 4.67 2.58
CA ILE A 81 -3.55 3.22 2.69
C ILE A 81 -3.17 2.71 4.10
N GLY A 82 -1.99 3.10 4.60
CA GLY A 82 -1.55 2.75 5.94
C GLY A 82 -2.43 3.32 7.06
N ILE A 83 -2.93 4.55 6.90
CA ILE A 83 -3.87 5.17 7.85
C ILE A 83 -5.18 4.39 7.91
N ILE A 84 -5.76 4.06 6.74
CA ILE A 84 -6.99 3.29 6.63
C ILE A 84 -6.81 1.90 7.25
N GLY A 85 -5.65 1.26 7.06
CA GLY A 85 -5.31 0.03 7.77
C GLY A 85 -5.38 0.20 9.29
N GLY A 86 -4.83 1.28 9.83
CA GLY A 86 -4.92 1.57 11.27
C GLY A 86 -6.34 1.83 11.77
N LEU A 87 -7.19 2.47 10.98
CA LEU A 87 -8.60 2.67 11.32
C LEU A 87 -9.38 1.35 11.27
N TYR A 88 -9.13 0.54 10.24
CA TYR A 88 -9.71 -0.79 10.10
C TYR A 88 -9.33 -1.70 11.27
N GLY A 89 -8.05 -1.73 11.64
CA GLY A 89 -7.57 -2.49 12.80
C GLY A 89 -8.21 -2.08 14.13
N LYS A 90 -8.55 -0.79 14.30
CA LYS A 90 -9.33 -0.32 15.46
C LYS A 90 -10.79 -0.81 15.41
N SER A 91 -11.43 -0.76 14.25
CA SER A 91 -12.81 -1.23 14.04
C SER A 91 -12.98 -2.73 14.31
N MET A 92 -11.93 -3.52 14.04
CA MET A 92 -11.93 -4.96 14.31
C MET A 92 -11.76 -5.32 15.79
N ARG A 93 -11.29 -4.41 16.65
CA ARG A 93 -11.07 -4.70 18.08
C ARG A 93 -12.41 -4.81 18.80
N GLY A 94 -12.84 -6.05 19.07
CA GLY A 94 -14.07 -6.37 19.79
C GLY A 94 -15.15 -7.05 18.95
N ASN A 95 -14.94 -7.16 17.63
CA ASN A 95 -15.85 -7.87 16.74
C ASN A 95 -15.31 -9.26 16.38
N HIS A 96 -16.15 -10.29 16.54
CA HIS A 96 -15.83 -11.66 16.16
C HIS A 96 -16.33 -11.95 14.74
N TYR A 97 -15.60 -11.48 13.73
CA TYR A 97 -15.89 -11.79 12.34
C TYR A 97 -15.28 -13.13 11.92
N SER A 98 -15.97 -13.84 11.02
CA SER A 98 -15.41 -15.04 10.40
C SER A 98 -14.21 -14.69 9.53
N SER A 99 -13.22 -15.59 9.44
CA SER A 99 -12.04 -15.39 8.59
C SER A 99 -12.40 -15.09 7.13
N ARG A 100 -13.47 -15.70 6.60
CA ARG A 100 -13.93 -15.46 5.22
C ARG A 100 -14.44 -14.04 5.04
N LEU A 101 -15.20 -13.52 6.00
CA LEU A 101 -15.73 -12.16 5.94
C LEU A 101 -14.59 -11.14 5.99
N ILE A 102 -13.62 -11.33 6.89
CA ILE A 102 -12.45 -10.46 7.01
C ILE A 102 -11.63 -10.45 5.70
N SER A 103 -11.45 -11.61 5.08
CA SER A 103 -10.78 -11.71 3.78
C SER A 103 -11.57 -11.00 2.68
N ALA A 104 -12.90 -11.14 2.64
CA ALA A 104 -13.74 -10.45 1.65
C ALA A 104 -13.69 -8.93 1.86
N GLU A 105 -13.80 -8.44 3.09
CA GLU A 105 -13.67 -7.02 3.44
C GLU A 105 -12.29 -6.48 3.06
N ALA A 106 -11.22 -7.22 3.36
CA ALA A 106 -9.87 -6.85 2.95
C ALA A 106 -9.75 -6.75 1.43
N ALA A 107 -10.32 -7.70 0.66
CA ALA A 107 -10.29 -7.66 -0.80
C ALA A 107 -11.00 -6.40 -1.36
N VAL A 108 -12.19 -6.08 -0.85
CA VAL A 108 -12.95 -4.90 -1.25
C VAL A 108 -12.22 -3.62 -0.89
N LEU A 109 -11.66 -3.54 0.32
CA LEU A 109 -10.84 -2.41 0.74
C LEU A 109 -9.58 -2.28 -0.12
N GLY A 110 -8.90 -3.38 -0.42
CA GLY A 110 -7.74 -3.41 -1.30
C GLY A 110 -8.06 -2.86 -2.69
N ALA A 111 -9.17 -3.30 -3.28
CA ALA A 111 -9.65 -2.80 -4.57
C ALA A 111 -9.92 -1.29 -4.53
N PHE A 112 -10.68 -0.83 -3.54
CA PHE A 112 -11.07 0.57 -3.40
C PHE A 112 -9.87 1.49 -3.14
N LEU A 113 -8.98 1.08 -2.24
CA LEU A 113 -7.76 1.83 -1.92
C LEU A 113 -6.80 1.90 -3.11
N THR A 114 -6.70 0.82 -3.88
CA THR A 114 -5.89 0.79 -5.11
C THR A 114 -6.45 1.76 -6.15
N LEU A 115 -7.77 1.77 -6.34
CA LEU A 115 -8.41 2.71 -7.27
C LEU A 115 -8.16 4.18 -6.87
N ILE A 116 -8.26 4.50 -5.57
CA ILE A 116 -7.93 5.84 -5.06
C ILE A 116 -6.47 6.17 -5.34
N TYR A 117 -5.56 5.23 -5.06
CA TYR A 117 -4.13 5.40 -5.30
C TYR A 117 -3.83 5.68 -6.78
N ASP A 118 -4.46 4.93 -7.69
CA ASP A 118 -4.31 5.12 -9.14
C ASP A 118 -4.83 6.51 -9.57
N ILE A 119 -5.97 6.97 -9.05
CA ILE A 119 -6.50 8.30 -9.37
C ILE A 119 -5.55 9.39 -8.87
N VAL A 120 -5.06 9.28 -7.64
CA VAL A 120 -4.15 10.27 -7.01
C VAL A 120 -2.83 10.36 -7.76
N THR A 121 -2.25 9.22 -8.14
CA THR A 121 -0.97 9.17 -8.86
C THR A 121 -1.11 9.58 -10.33
N ASN A 122 -2.23 9.27 -10.98
CA ASN A 122 -2.52 9.80 -12.33
C ASN A 122 -2.78 11.31 -12.31
N ALA A 123 -3.38 11.84 -11.24
CA ALA A 123 -3.52 13.29 -11.06
C ALA A 123 -2.14 13.97 -10.91
N GLY A 124 -1.23 13.39 -10.13
CA GLY A 124 0.15 13.88 -10.03
C GLY A 124 0.89 13.83 -11.38
N PHE A 125 0.70 12.76 -12.15
CA PHE A 125 1.24 12.64 -13.50
C PHE A 125 0.67 13.70 -14.46
N ALA A 126 -0.66 13.88 -14.48
CA ALA A 126 -1.33 14.87 -15.31
C ALA A 126 -0.83 16.29 -15.00
N LEU A 127 -0.66 16.63 -13.72
CA LEU A 127 -0.10 17.91 -13.29
C LEU A 127 1.35 18.10 -13.73
N LEU A 128 2.20 17.08 -13.59
CA LEU A 128 3.61 17.12 -13.96
C LEU A 128 3.79 17.39 -15.47
N PHE A 129 3.02 16.70 -16.31
CA PHE A 129 3.13 16.80 -17.76
C PHE A 129 2.15 17.82 -18.38
N LYS A 130 1.38 18.53 -17.54
CA LYS A 130 0.33 19.48 -17.96
C LYS A 130 -0.66 18.86 -18.97
N LEU A 131 -1.06 17.63 -18.70
CA LEU A 131 -2.01 16.87 -19.50
C LEU A 131 -3.41 16.98 -18.88
N ASP A 132 -4.43 16.75 -19.70
CA ASP A 132 -5.79 16.60 -19.22
C ASP A 132 -5.94 15.31 -18.38
N LEU A 133 -6.56 15.43 -17.20
CA LEU A 133 -6.71 14.30 -16.28
C LEU A 133 -7.57 13.18 -16.86
N ILE A 134 -8.66 13.52 -17.57
CA ILE A 134 -9.56 12.53 -18.16
C ILE A 134 -8.79 11.74 -19.23
N PHE A 135 -7.98 12.42 -20.05
CA PHE A 135 -7.12 11.77 -21.02
C PHE A 135 -6.13 10.78 -20.39
N VAL A 136 -5.43 11.19 -19.32
CA VAL A 136 -4.50 10.31 -18.58
C VAL A 136 -5.21 9.10 -18.01
N LEU A 137 -6.40 9.28 -17.42
CA LEU A 137 -7.19 8.18 -16.86
C LEU A 137 -7.66 7.19 -17.93
N ILE A 138 -8.05 7.66 -19.12
CA ILE A 138 -8.46 6.79 -20.23
C ILE A 138 -7.29 5.91 -20.69
N ILE A 139 -6.09 6.49 -20.83
CA ILE A 139 -4.91 5.72 -21.24
C ILE A 139 -4.47 4.75 -20.14
N GLY A 140 -4.56 5.17 -18.87
CA GLY A 140 -4.17 4.37 -17.71
C GLY A 140 -5.18 3.27 -17.34
N ILE A 141 -6.36 3.23 -17.95
CA ILE A 141 -7.47 2.38 -17.48
C ILE A 141 -7.12 0.89 -17.45
N TRP A 142 -6.39 0.40 -18.47
CA TRP A 142 -5.99 -1.00 -18.53
C TRP A 142 -4.99 -1.36 -17.42
N PHE A 143 -4.06 -0.45 -17.11
CA PHE A 143 -3.14 -0.63 -15.98
C PHE A 143 -3.89 -0.63 -14.66
N SER A 144 -4.85 0.28 -14.48
CA SER A 144 -5.65 0.38 -13.26
C SER A 144 -6.55 -0.84 -13.05
N ILE A 145 -7.20 -1.36 -14.10
CA ILE A 145 -8.01 -2.58 -14.01
C ILE A 145 -7.16 -3.76 -13.52
N ILE A 146 -5.99 -3.96 -14.12
CA ILE A 146 -5.08 -5.04 -13.70
C ILE A 146 -4.63 -4.79 -12.26
N HIS A 147 -4.24 -3.57 -11.90
CA HIS A 147 -3.76 -3.21 -10.57
C HIS A 147 -4.82 -3.43 -9.48
N VAL A 148 -6.05 -2.98 -9.72
CA VAL A 148 -7.18 -3.15 -8.80
C VAL A 148 -7.51 -4.63 -8.64
N PHE A 149 -7.51 -5.41 -9.73
CA PHE A 149 -7.78 -6.84 -9.67
C PHE A 149 -6.70 -7.60 -8.89
N THR A 150 -5.42 -7.37 -9.20
CA THR A 150 -4.30 -8.04 -8.53
C THR A 150 -4.25 -7.68 -7.05
N ASN A 151 -4.43 -6.41 -6.69
CA ASN A 151 -4.42 -5.99 -5.28
C ASN A 151 -5.67 -6.47 -4.54
N SER A 152 -6.83 -6.55 -5.17
CA SER A 152 -8.03 -7.14 -4.56
C SER A 152 -7.78 -8.60 -4.15
N VAL A 153 -7.24 -9.40 -5.08
CA VAL A 153 -6.85 -10.79 -4.82
C VAL A 153 -5.78 -10.86 -3.74
N LEU A 154 -4.75 -10.01 -3.82
CA LEU A 154 -3.65 -9.99 -2.87
C LEU A 154 -4.13 -9.66 -1.45
N PHE A 155 -4.97 -8.64 -1.28
CA PHE A 155 -5.55 -8.30 0.02
C PHE A 155 -6.44 -9.44 0.54
N GLY A 156 -7.32 -9.99 -0.28
CA GLY A 156 -8.24 -11.05 0.16
C GLY A 156 -7.53 -12.31 0.65
N LEU A 157 -6.49 -12.74 -0.06
CA LEU A 157 -5.75 -13.96 0.25
C LEU A 157 -4.66 -13.75 1.30
N SER A 158 -3.92 -12.63 1.23
CA SER A 158 -2.69 -12.44 2.00
C SER A 158 -2.88 -11.64 3.28
N PHE A 159 -3.98 -10.91 3.47
CA PHE A 159 -4.17 -10.06 4.64
C PHE A 159 -4.06 -10.83 5.97
N LEU A 160 -4.82 -11.92 6.10
CA LEU A 160 -4.81 -12.75 7.30
C LEU A 160 -3.47 -13.45 7.58
N PRO A 161 -2.84 -14.17 6.63
CA PRO A 161 -1.55 -14.81 6.89
C PRO A 161 -0.45 -13.78 7.17
N LEU A 162 -0.40 -12.66 6.43
CA LEU A 162 0.59 -11.61 6.65
C LEU A 162 0.42 -10.96 8.03
N SER A 163 -0.83 -10.74 8.45
CA SER A 163 -1.13 -10.23 9.80
C SER A 163 -0.64 -11.16 10.90
N LYS A 164 -0.72 -12.48 10.71
CA LYS A 164 -0.19 -13.47 11.66
C LYS A 164 1.33 -13.44 11.71
N ILE A 165 2.00 -13.46 10.54
CA ILE A 165 3.46 -13.46 10.43
C ILE A 165 4.06 -12.21 11.06
N ILE A 166 3.54 -11.02 10.74
CA ILE A 166 4.09 -9.76 11.28
C ILE A 166 3.91 -9.68 12.80
N LYS A 167 2.79 -10.17 13.35
CA LYS A 167 2.60 -10.27 14.81
C LYS A 167 3.61 -11.23 15.45
N GLN A 168 3.88 -12.38 14.84
CA GLN A 168 4.89 -13.33 15.31
C GLN A 168 6.30 -12.74 15.26
N LEU A 169 6.67 -12.02 14.21
CA LEU A 169 7.98 -11.36 14.12
C LEU A 169 8.16 -10.26 15.20
N TYR A 170 7.08 -9.55 15.52
CA TYR A 170 7.12 -8.48 16.52
C TYR A 170 7.13 -8.97 17.98
N GLY A 171 6.59 -10.15 18.27
CA GLY A 171 6.34 -10.55 19.65
C GLY A 171 6.05 -12.04 19.88
N GLY A 172 6.44 -12.91 18.95
CA GLY A 172 6.90 -14.24 19.35
C GLY A 172 8.03 -14.11 20.36
#